data_AF-A0A952DU19-F1
#
_entry.id   AF-A0A952DU19-F1
#
_cell.length_a   1.000
_cell.length_b   1.000
_cell.length_c   1.000
_cell.angle_alpha   90.00
_cell.angle_beta   90.00
_cell.angle_gamma   90.00
#
_symmetry.space_group_name_H-M   'P 1'
#
loop_
_entity.id
_entity.type
_entity.pdbx_description
1 polymer ?
#
loop_
_entity_poly.entity_id
_entity_poly.type
_entity_poly.pdbx_seq_one_letter_code
_entity_poly.pdbx_strand_id
1 'polypeptide(L)'
;MAASIFTFLDDIAALMDDVAVASKVATQKTAAILGDDLAVNAEKATGYVSSRELPVLWSISKGSFINKLIIVPLILILNSFAPLMIKILLVVGGIYLAYEGAEKIVSFIFHKKKQPESNQSASIDESSKEEENKKIWAAIKTDFILSLEIVIIALSTVLNKSLSIQIITVSIVAFIATVGVYGLVAILVRMDDVGFKIIQASNKKNWVYKLGKSLVKALPLIVRLLSILGTIALILVSGGIFIHYVDVFHNILPKTPTIIREIIFGLSIGIIAVILIEGIKKVYLKILKKQSHQ
;
A
#
# COMPACT_ATOMS: atom_id res chain seq x y z
N MET A 1 -22.36 -38.29 26.03
CA MET A 1 -21.30 -37.36 26.47
C MET A 1 -20.10 -37.35 25.53
N ALA A 2 -19.56 -38.51 25.09
CA ALA A 2 -18.45 -38.52 24.11
C ALA A 2 -18.90 -38.12 22.69
N ALA A 3 -20.03 -38.64 22.20
CA ALA A 3 -20.55 -38.37 20.86
C ALA A 3 -20.85 -36.87 20.57
N SER A 4 -21.17 -36.06 21.58
CA SER A 4 -21.44 -34.63 21.44
C SER A 4 -20.18 -33.78 21.28
N ILE A 5 -19.02 -34.26 21.75
CA ILE A 5 -17.74 -33.55 21.58
C ILE A 5 -17.16 -33.86 20.20
N PHE A 6 -17.24 -35.11 19.75
CA PHE A 6 -16.77 -35.51 18.41
C PHE A 6 -17.57 -34.81 17.30
N THR A 7 -18.90 -34.74 17.44
CA THR A 7 -19.74 -34.00 16.47
C THR A 7 -19.44 -32.50 16.43
N PHE A 8 -19.20 -31.87 17.59
CA PHE A 8 -18.77 -30.46 17.64
C PHE A 8 -17.39 -30.24 16.99
N LEU A 9 -16.45 -31.17 17.20
CA LEU A 9 -15.13 -31.12 16.56
C LEU A 9 -15.23 -31.33 15.05
N ASP A 10 -16.10 -32.23 14.59
CA ASP A 10 -16.37 -32.46 13.16
C ASP A 10 -16.99 -31.20 12.51
N ASP A 11 -17.91 -30.52 13.20
CA ASP A 11 -18.49 -29.25 12.74
C ASP A 11 -17.43 -28.14 12.65
N ILE A 12 -16.52 -28.06 13.63
CA ILE A 12 -15.37 -27.14 13.56
C ILE A 12 -14.46 -27.52 12.40
N ALA A 13 -14.16 -28.81 12.20
CA ALA A 13 -13.30 -29.26 11.14
C ALA A 13 -13.88 -28.93 9.76
N ALA A 14 -15.18 -29.14 9.56
CA ALA A 14 -15.88 -28.76 8.34
C ALA A 14 -15.86 -27.24 8.11
N LEU A 15 -16.09 -26.44 9.16
CA LEU A 15 -15.99 -24.98 9.09
C LEU A 15 -14.56 -24.53 8.74
N MET A 16 -13.54 -25.16 9.32
CA MET A 16 -12.13 -24.85 9.05
C MET A 16 -11.72 -25.22 7.63
N ASP A 17 -12.25 -26.31 7.05
CA ASP A 17 -12.00 -26.66 5.65
C ASP A 17 -12.61 -25.61 4.70
N ASP A 18 -13.85 -25.21 4.96
CA ASP A 18 -14.52 -24.12 4.23
C ASP A 18 -13.74 -22.80 4.32
N VAL A 19 -13.27 -22.44 5.51
CA VAL A 19 -12.42 -21.27 5.74
C VAL A 19 -11.09 -21.38 5.00
N ALA A 20 -10.47 -22.56 4.97
CA ALA A 20 -9.19 -22.77 4.29
C ALA A 20 -9.33 -22.58 2.77
N VAL A 21 -10.37 -23.17 2.17
CA VAL A 21 -10.68 -23.00 0.75
C VAL A 21 -11.02 -21.54 0.43
N ALA A 22 -11.89 -20.94 1.23
CA ALA A 22 -12.30 -19.54 1.07
C ALA A 22 -11.10 -18.59 1.18
N SER A 23 -10.25 -18.79 2.19
CA SER A 23 -9.03 -17.99 2.39
C SER A 23 -8.07 -18.15 1.23
N LYS A 24 -7.87 -19.37 0.72
CA LYS A 24 -7.03 -19.60 -0.45
C LYS A 24 -7.52 -18.82 -1.68
N VAL A 25 -8.82 -18.89 -1.97
CA VAL A 25 -9.42 -18.17 -3.12
C VAL A 25 -9.33 -16.67 -2.91
N ALA A 26 -9.65 -16.19 -1.71
CA ALA A 26 -9.57 -14.78 -1.36
C ALA A 26 -8.14 -14.24 -1.52
N THR A 27 -7.14 -14.94 -0.96
CA THR A 27 -5.72 -14.59 -1.10
C THR A 27 -5.27 -14.59 -2.56
N GLN A 28 -5.72 -15.57 -3.37
CA GLN A 28 -5.42 -15.59 -4.81
C GLN A 28 -6.02 -14.39 -5.55
N LYS A 29 -7.25 -13.99 -5.22
CA LYS A 29 -7.89 -12.81 -5.82
C LYS A 29 -7.24 -11.50 -5.40
N THR A 30 -6.71 -11.42 -4.17
CA THR A 30 -5.99 -10.24 -3.68
C THR A 30 -4.52 -10.23 -4.07
N ALA A 31 -3.97 -11.30 -4.68
CA ALA A 31 -2.53 -11.44 -4.92
C ALA A 31 -1.93 -10.32 -5.79
N ALA A 32 -2.65 -9.87 -6.82
CA ALA A 32 -2.21 -8.76 -7.66
C ALA A 32 -2.06 -7.47 -6.85
N ILE A 33 -3.08 -7.14 -6.06
CA ILE A 33 -3.13 -5.93 -5.22
C ILE A 33 -2.16 -6.03 -4.05
N LEU A 34 -1.89 -7.22 -3.52
CA LEU A 34 -0.83 -7.44 -2.54
C LEU A 34 0.56 -7.15 -3.12
N GLY A 35 0.76 -7.41 -4.42
CA GLY A 35 1.99 -7.02 -5.12
C GLY A 35 2.14 -5.51 -5.23
N ASP A 36 1.05 -4.81 -5.56
CA ASP A 36 1.02 -3.35 -5.59
C ASP A 36 1.22 -2.74 -4.20
N ASP A 37 0.54 -3.27 -3.17
CA ASP A 37 0.70 -2.88 -1.78
C ASP A 37 2.15 -3.06 -1.31
N LEU A 38 2.81 -4.14 -1.74
CA LEU A 38 4.22 -4.34 -1.47
C LEU A 38 5.10 -3.30 -2.15
N ALA A 39 4.87 -2.99 -3.42
CA ALA A 39 5.65 -1.98 -4.13
C ALA A 39 5.52 -0.60 -3.48
N VAL A 40 4.30 -0.22 -3.10
CA VAL A 40 4.01 1.05 -2.43
C VAL A 40 4.61 1.08 -1.03
N ASN A 41 4.43 0.03 -0.21
CA ASN A 41 4.98 -0.02 1.14
C ASN A 41 6.51 -0.08 1.14
N ALA A 42 7.11 -0.79 0.17
CA ALA A 42 8.55 -0.81 -0.01
C ALA A 42 9.08 0.58 -0.36
N GLU A 43 8.49 1.27 -1.35
CA GLU A 43 8.84 2.65 -1.67
C GLU A 43 8.75 3.56 -0.43
N LYS A 44 7.66 3.44 0.33
CA LYS A 44 7.42 4.25 1.52
C LYS A 44 8.43 3.98 2.62
N ALA A 45 9.02 2.78 2.69
CA ALA A 45 9.97 2.40 3.74
C ALA A 45 11.44 2.67 3.37
N THR A 46 11.82 2.62 2.09
CA THR A 46 13.22 2.72 1.63
C THR A 46 13.72 4.15 1.37
N GLY A 47 12.98 5.18 1.78
CA GLY A 47 13.31 6.59 1.55
C GLY A 47 13.88 7.35 2.76
N TYR A 48 14.15 6.65 3.87
CA TYR A 48 14.66 7.23 5.11
C TYR A 48 16.18 7.06 5.20
N VAL A 49 16.81 7.76 6.14
CA VAL A 49 18.22 7.51 6.48
C VAL A 49 18.36 6.03 6.85
N SER A 50 19.33 5.32 6.27
CA SER A 50 19.41 3.84 6.34
C SER A 50 19.33 3.24 7.75
N SER A 51 19.78 3.98 8.78
CA SER A 51 19.67 3.56 10.19
C SER A 51 18.24 3.61 10.78
N ARG A 52 17.29 4.26 10.09
CA ARG A 52 15.91 4.51 10.53
C ARG A 52 14.87 3.73 9.73
N GLU A 53 15.25 3.04 8.66
CA GLU A 53 14.29 2.32 7.79
C GLU A 53 13.49 1.24 8.55
N LEU A 54 14.16 0.44 9.41
CA LEU A 54 13.48 -0.60 10.21
C LEU A 54 12.55 -0.03 11.31
N PRO A 55 12.97 0.93 12.16
CA PRO A 55 12.07 1.59 13.11
C PRO A 55 10.85 2.24 12.46
N VAL A 56 11.04 2.87 11.30
CA VAL A 56 9.95 3.47 10.53
C VAL A 56 9.01 2.40 9.99
N LEU A 57 9.55 1.35 9.36
CA LEU A 57 8.78 0.21 8.86
C LEU A 57 7.94 -0.42 9.98
N TRP A 58 8.50 -0.56 11.17
CA TRP A 58 7.79 -1.08 12.34
C TRP A 58 6.64 -0.16 12.79
N SER A 59 6.84 1.16 12.72
CA SER A 59 5.81 2.14 13.04
C SER A 59 4.67 2.12 12.02
N ILE A 60 5.00 2.02 10.73
CA ILE A 60 4.02 1.85 9.64
C ILE A 60 3.27 0.53 9.81
N SER A 61 3.97 -0.58 10.05
CA SER A 61 3.39 -1.91 10.24
C SER A 61 2.41 -1.96 11.43
N LYS A 62 2.75 -1.33 12.56
CA LYS A 62 1.84 -1.20 13.71
C LYS A 62 0.59 -0.39 13.37
N GLY A 63 0.76 0.75 12.68
CA GLY A 63 -0.36 1.57 12.22
C GLY A 63 -1.27 0.80 11.27
N SER A 64 -0.68 0.09 10.32
CA SER A 64 -1.39 -0.76 9.36
C SER A 64 -2.17 -1.91 10.03
N PHE A 65 -1.58 -2.55 11.04
CA PHE A 65 -2.25 -3.60 11.79
C PHE A 65 -3.49 -3.06 12.52
N ILE A 66 -3.37 -1.90 13.17
CA ILE A 66 -4.50 -1.22 13.81
C ILE A 66 -5.56 -0.83 12.78
N ASN A 67 -5.14 -0.30 11.63
CA ASN A 67 -6.06 0.03 10.53
C ASN A 67 -6.88 -1.20 10.13
N LYS A 68 -6.24 -2.35 9.90
CA LYS A 68 -6.93 -3.58 9.48
C LYS A 68 -7.85 -4.13 10.57
N LEU A 69 -7.46 -4.02 11.85
CA LEU A 69 -8.34 -4.36 12.97
C LEU A 69 -9.62 -3.51 13.03
N ILE A 70 -9.57 -2.27 12.55
CA ILE A 70 -10.73 -1.38 12.47
C ILE A 70 -11.51 -1.61 11.17
N ILE A 71 -10.82 -1.73 10.04
CA ILE A 71 -11.42 -1.88 8.71
C ILE A 71 -12.25 -3.17 8.61
N VAL A 72 -11.72 -4.31 9.06
CA VAL A 72 -12.40 -5.62 8.93
C VAL A 72 -13.80 -5.61 9.55
N PRO A 73 -14.00 -5.29 10.85
CA PRO A 73 -15.33 -5.24 11.43
C PRO A 73 -16.18 -4.12 10.81
N LEU A 74 -15.60 -2.96 10.51
CA LEU A 74 -16.33 -1.85 9.90
C LEU A 74 -16.92 -2.25 8.55
N ILE A 75 -16.14 -2.87 7.67
CA ILE A 75 -16.57 -3.30 6.33
C ILE A 75 -17.59 -4.43 6.42
N LEU A 76 -17.42 -5.38 7.34
CA LEU A 76 -18.42 -6.43 7.56
C LEU A 76 -19.78 -5.87 7.97
N ILE A 77 -19.79 -4.88 8.87
CA ILE A 77 -21.01 -4.16 9.26
C ILE A 77 -21.55 -3.37 8.06
N LEU A 78 -20.71 -2.57 7.39
CA LEU A 78 -21.13 -1.72 6.27
C LEU A 78 -21.72 -2.55 5.12
N ASN A 79 -21.21 -3.76 4.88
CA ASN A 79 -21.70 -4.64 3.83
C ASN A 79 -23.16 -5.04 4.04
N SER A 80 -23.59 -5.21 5.29
CA SER A 80 -24.98 -5.56 5.62
C SER A 80 -25.94 -4.37 5.53
N PHE A 81 -25.49 -3.15 5.85
CA PHE A 81 -26.37 -1.98 5.98
C PHE A 81 -26.30 -1.00 4.81
N ALA A 82 -25.12 -0.80 4.21
CA ALA A 82 -24.87 0.22 3.21
C ALA A 82 -23.72 -0.17 2.26
N PRO A 83 -23.87 -1.22 1.43
CA PRO A 83 -22.83 -1.65 0.50
C PRO A 83 -22.45 -0.57 -0.53
N LEU A 84 -23.36 0.37 -0.83
CA LEU A 84 -23.07 1.54 -1.67
C LEU A 84 -22.00 2.45 -1.04
N MET A 85 -21.97 2.55 0.29
CA MET A 85 -21.03 3.41 1.00
C MET A 85 -19.59 2.87 0.93
N ILE A 86 -19.43 1.55 0.81
CA ILE A 86 -18.15 0.90 0.54
C ILE A 86 -17.57 1.40 -0.79
N LYS A 87 -18.40 1.43 -1.85
CA LYS A 87 -17.99 1.93 -3.17
C LYS A 87 -17.54 3.39 -3.11
N ILE A 88 -18.32 4.23 -2.43
CA ILE A 88 -18.00 5.67 -2.29
C ILE A 88 -16.67 5.86 -1.55
N LEU A 89 -16.46 5.15 -0.44
CA LEU A 89 -15.23 5.23 0.33
C LEU A 89 -14.00 4.84 -0.50
N LEU A 90 -14.12 3.76 -1.28
CA LEU A 90 -13.05 3.32 -2.18
C LEU A 90 -12.77 4.34 -3.28
N VAL A 91 -13.81 4.85 -3.96
CA VAL A 91 -13.61 5.83 -5.05
C VAL A 91 -12.95 7.11 -4.52
N VAL A 92 -13.35 7.59 -3.33
CA VAL A 92 -12.70 8.72 -2.68
C VAL A 92 -11.23 8.43 -2.36
N GLY A 93 -10.93 7.23 -1.83
CA GLY A 93 -9.55 6.77 -1.62
C GLY A 93 -8.77 6.67 -2.93
N GLY A 94 -9.39 6.15 -3.99
CA GLY A 94 -8.82 6.04 -5.32
C GLY A 94 -8.46 7.40 -5.92
N ILE A 95 -9.28 8.44 -5.71
CA ILE A 95 -8.96 9.82 -6.11
C ILE A 95 -7.71 10.32 -5.38
N TYR A 96 -7.59 10.04 -4.07
CA TYR A 96 -6.39 10.40 -3.31
C TYR A 96 -5.14 9.68 -3.82
N LEU A 97 -5.22 8.37 -4.10
CA LEU A 97 -4.09 7.60 -4.65
C LEU A 97 -3.71 8.07 -6.06
N ALA A 98 -4.70 8.36 -6.91
CA ALA A 98 -4.50 8.90 -8.25
C ALA A 98 -3.81 10.29 -8.18
N TYR A 99 -4.25 11.15 -7.25
CA TYR A 99 -3.60 12.42 -6.98
C TYR A 99 -2.14 12.22 -6.56
N GLU A 100 -1.87 11.35 -5.58
CA GLU A 100 -0.51 11.13 -5.08
C GLU A 100 0.41 10.57 -6.17
N GLY A 101 -0.06 9.60 -6.95
CA GLY A 101 0.67 9.05 -8.09
C GLY A 101 0.95 10.08 -9.18
N ALA A 102 -0.07 10.87 -9.55
CA ALA A 102 0.08 11.91 -10.56
C ALA A 102 1.00 13.05 -10.10
N GLU A 103 0.91 13.49 -8.84
CA GLU A 103 1.79 14.50 -8.24
C GLU A 103 3.26 14.06 -8.32
N LYS A 104 3.55 12.79 -8.00
CA LYS A 104 4.89 12.22 -8.16
C LYS A 104 5.37 12.26 -9.60
N ILE A 105 4.53 11.87 -10.57
CA ILE A 105 4.88 11.89 -12.00
C ILE A 105 5.14 13.32 -12.48
N VAL A 106 4.23 14.26 -12.17
CA VAL A 106 4.36 15.68 -12.52
C VAL A 106 5.63 16.26 -11.90
N SER A 107 5.88 16.01 -10.61
CA SER A 107 7.07 16.49 -9.94
C SER A 107 8.35 15.96 -10.61
N PHE A 108 8.39 14.68 -11.00
CA PHE A 108 9.52 14.08 -11.69
C PHE A 108 9.76 14.68 -13.09
N ILE A 109 8.70 14.98 -13.84
CA ILE A 109 8.80 15.57 -15.19
C ILE A 109 9.20 17.05 -15.14
N PHE A 110 8.58 17.84 -14.25
CA PHE A 110 8.75 19.30 -14.20
C PHE A 110 9.93 19.76 -13.33
N HIS A 111 10.39 18.97 -12.35
CA HIS A 111 11.53 19.34 -11.48
C HIS A 111 12.89 18.76 -11.91
N LYS A 112 13.13 18.52 -13.20
CA LYS A 112 14.45 18.15 -13.76
C LYS A 112 15.62 19.11 -13.43
N LYS A 113 15.39 20.20 -12.68
CA LYS A 113 16.39 21.21 -12.28
C LYS A 113 16.67 21.33 -10.78
N LYS A 114 16.07 20.51 -9.92
CA LYS A 114 16.60 20.29 -8.57
C LYS A 114 16.97 18.83 -8.43
N GLN A 115 18.23 18.57 -8.08
CA GLN A 115 18.67 17.27 -7.60
C GLN A 115 17.67 16.73 -6.57
N PRO A 116 17.55 15.39 -6.43
CA PRO A 116 16.85 14.84 -5.28
C PRO A 116 17.47 15.50 -4.05
N GLU A 117 16.67 16.11 -3.18
CA GLU A 117 17.14 16.54 -1.86
C GLU A 117 17.39 15.28 -1.00
N SER A 118 18.36 14.46 -1.43
CA SER A 118 19.17 13.63 -0.55
C SER A 118 20.39 14.48 -0.16
N ASN A 119 20.15 15.47 0.70
CA ASN A 119 21.13 16.09 1.61
C ASN A 119 20.52 17.38 2.17
N GLN A 120 19.91 17.28 3.34
CA GLN A 120 20.29 18.16 4.44
C GLN A 120 20.69 17.26 5.59
N SER A 121 22.00 16.98 5.66
CA SER A 121 22.65 16.65 6.91
C SER A 121 22.68 17.91 7.78
N ALA A 122 22.48 17.69 9.08
CA ALA A 122 22.73 18.62 10.18
C ALA A 122 21.75 19.80 10.39
N SER A 123 20.58 19.48 10.97
CA SER A 123 20.23 20.10 12.25
C SER A 123 19.59 19.03 13.15
N ILE A 124 20.20 18.85 14.31
CA ILE A 124 19.75 17.95 15.37
C ILE A 124 18.63 18.67 16.13
N ASP A 125 17.65 17.87 16.57
CA ASP A 125 16.56 18.16 17.50
C ASP A 125 15.23 18.71 16.95
N GLU A 126 14.20 17.88 17.16
CA GLU A 126 12.75 18.10 16.98
C GLU A 126 12.17 18.23 15.56
N SER A 127 12.70 19.09 14.69
CA SER A 127 12.12 19.33 13.35
C SER A 127 12.13 18.08 12.44
N SER A 128 13.18 17.26 12.54
CA SER A 128 13.34 16.02 11.76
C SER A 128 12.37 14.90 12.17
N LYS A 129 11.98 14.83 13.44
CA LYS A 129 11.04 13.81 13.93
C LYS A 129 9.61 14.12 13.52
N GLU A 130 9.23 15.39 13.50
CA GLU A 130 7.89 15.78 13.03
C GLU A 130 7.71 15.50 11.53
N GLU A 131 8.74 15.75 10.73
CA GLU A 131 8.72 15.41 9.30
C GLU A 131 8.68 13.90 9.07
N GLU A 132 9.44 13.12 9.84
CA GLU A 132 9.39 11.66 9.81
C GLU A 132 8.00 11.14 10.18
N ASN A 133 7.41 11.65 11.27
CA ASN A 133 6.05 11.31 11.69
C ASN A 133 5.01 11.67 10.63
N LYS A 134 5.14 12.83 9.98
CA LYS A 134 4.25 13.22 8.86
C LYS A 134 4.35 12.22 7.70
N LYS A 135 5.55 11.77 7.36
CA LYS A 135 5.75 10.75 6.31
C LYS A 135 5.20 9.38 6.72
N ILE A 136 5.40 8.97 7.97
CA ILE A 136 4.80 7.74 8.53
C ILE A 136 3.28 7.80 8.45
N TRP A 137 2.66 8.91 8.88
CA TRP A 137 1.22 9.10 8.80
C TRP A 137 0.70 9.08 7.37
N ALA A 138 1.43 9.68 6.42
CA ALA A 138 1.08 9.60 5.01
C ALA A 138 1.13 8.15 4.51
N ALA A 139 2.18 7.39 4.86
CA ALA A 139 2.29 5.97 4.50
C ALA A 139 1.14 5.13 5.10
N ILE A 140 0.78 5.36 6.37
CA ILE A 140 -0.35 4.70 7.03
C ILE A 140 -1.69 5.03 6.33
N LYS A 141 -1.87 6.26 5.82
CA LYS A 141 -3.07 6.63 5.04
C LYS A 141 -3.13 5.91 3.69
N THR A 142 -2.00 5.82 2.98
CA THR A 142 -1.92 5.07 1.72
C THR A 142 -2.22 3.59 1.96
N ASP A 143 -1.61 2.97 2.97
CA ASP A 143 -1.89 1.57 3.37
C ASP A 143 -3.34 1.36 3.82
N PHE A 144 -3.97 2.34 4.49
CA PHE A 144 -5.39 2.26 4.85
C PHE A 144 -6.27 2.09 3.59
N ILE A 145 -5.99 2.85 2.54
CA ILE A 145 -6.76 2.76 1.27
C ILE A 145 -6.50 1.43 0.58
N LEU A 146 -5.24 0.99 0.48
CA LEU A 146 -4.87 -0.31 -0.09
C LEU A 146 -5.50 -1.48 0.70
N SER A 147 -5.50 -1.37 2.03
CA SER A 147 -6.09 -2.35 2.94
C SER A 147 -7.61 -2.45 2.78
N LEU A 148 -8.30 -1.32 2.56
CA LEU A 148 -9.73 -1.32 2.26
C LEU A 148 -10.02 -2.17 1.03
N GLU A 149 -9.27 -1.97 -0.05
CA GLU A 149 -9.46 -2.71 -1.29
C GLU A 149 -9.22 -4.22 -1.11
N ILE A 150 -8.12 -4.60 -0.45
CA ILE A 150 -7.82 -6.00 -0.13
C ILE A 150 -8.95 -6.64 0.69
N VAL A 151 -9.42 -5.97 1.75
CA VAL A 151 -10.48 -6.47 2.62
C VAL A 151 -11.81 -6.62 1.86
N ILE A 152 -12.14 -5.67 0.99
CA ILE A 152 -13.37 -5.69 0.21
C ILE A 152 -13.34 -6.80 -0.85
N ILE A 153 -12.21 -6.99 -1.53
CA ILE A 153 -12.06 -8.09 -2.49
C ILE A 153 -12.12 -9.44 -1.77
N ALA A 154 -11.45 -9.57 -0.63
CA ALA A 154 -11.57 -10.76 0.20
C ALA A 154 -13.03 -11.01 0.59
N LEU A 155 -13.74 -10.01 1.10
CA LEU A 155 -15.16 -10.12 1.45
C LEU A 155 -16.02 -10.51 0.24
N SER A 156 -15.75 -9.93 -0.93
CA SER A 156 -16.48 -10.22 -2.18
C SER A 156 -16.45 -11.70 -2.57
N THR A 157 -15.37 -12.41 -2.23
CA THR A 157 -15.23 -13.85 -2.51
C THR A 157 -16.06 -14.76 -1.60
N VAL A 158 -16.48 -14.24 -0.44
CA VAL A 158 -17.19 -15.01 0.59
C VAL A 158 -18.59 -14.49 0.87
N LEU A 159 -19.12 -13.57 0.05
CA LEU A 159 -20.47 -13.01 0.22
C LEU A 159 -21.58 -14.06 0.31
N ASN A 160 -21.42 -15.20 -0.36
CA ASN A 160 -22.40 -16.29 -0.37
C ASN A 160 -22.19 -17.32 0.75
N LYS A 161 -21.21 -17.13 1.64
CA LYS A 161 -20.90 -18.02 2.77
C LYS A 161 -21.49 -17.46 4.07
N SER A 162 -21.56 -18.30 5.11
CA SER A 162 -22.02 -17.89 6.43
C SER A 162 -21.15 -16.78 7.02
N LEU A 163 -21.74 -15.96 7.89
CA LEU A 163 -21.07 -14.82 8.52
C LEU A 163 -19.79 -15.23 9.27
N SER A 164 -19.77 -16.41 9.91
CA SER A 164 -18.58 -16.98 10.55
C SER A 164 -17.43 -17.20 9.56
N ILE A 165 -17.72 -17.78 8.39
CA ILE A 165 -16.71 -18.00 7.34
C ILE A 165 -16.22 -16.65 6.81
N GLN A 166 -17.12 -15.67 6.63
CA GLN A 166 -16.74 -14.33 6.17
C GLN A 166 -15.77 -13.65 7.13
N ILE A 167 -16.08 -13.62 8.43
CA ILE A 167 -15.23 -13.02 9.47
C ILE A 167 -13.85 -13.66 9.47
N ILE A 168 -13.79 -14.98 9.55
CA ILE A 168 -12.52 -15.70 9.72
C ILE A 168 -11.69 -15.56 8.44
N THR A 169 -12.29 -15.73 7.26
CA THR A 169 -11.59 -15.61 5.97
C THR A 169 -10.99 -14.23 5.77
N VAL A 170 -11.79 -13.17 5.95
CA VAL A 170 -11.33 -11.80 5.76
C VAL A 170 -10.24 -11.43 6.77
N SER A 171 -10.36 -11.91 8.01
CA SER A 171 -9.34 -11.71 9.05
C SER A 171 -8.02 -12.41 8.71
N ILE A 172 -8.07 -13.65 8.21
CA ILE A 172 -6.89 -14.39 7.76
C ILE A 172 -6.20 -13.65 6.61
N VAL A 173 -6.95 -13.21 5.60
CA VAL A 173 -6.38 -12.49 4.45
C VAL A 173 -5.74 -11.18 4.89
N ALA A 174 -6.41 -10.39 5.74
CA ALA A 174 -5.86 -9.14 6.27
C ALA A 174 -4.58 -9.37 7.10
N PHE A 175 -4.55 -10.44 7.89
CA PHE A 175 -3.38 -10.81 8.67
C PHE A 175 -2.21 -11.24 7.77
N ILE A 176 -2.46 -12.12 6.79
CA ILE A 176 -1.47 -12.57 5.80
C ILE A 176 -0.92 -11.37 5.01
N ALA A 177 -1.79 -10.44 4.60
CA ALA A 177 -1.37 -9.22 3.92
C ALA A 177 -0.38 -8.42 4.77
N THR A 178 -0.72 -8.20 6.05
CA THR A 178 0.15 -7.45 6.98
C THR A 178 1.51 -8.12 7.16
N VAL A 179 1.51 -9.40 7.55
CA VAL A 179 2.75 -10.11 7.86
C VAL A 179 3.57 -10.35 6.58
N GLY A 180 2.91 -10.72 5.49
CA GLY A 180 3.54 -11.03 4.21
C GLY A 180 4.18 -9.80 3.57
N VAL A 181 3.43 -8.70 3.46
CA VAL A 181 3.92 -7.47 2.82
C VAL A 181 5.03 -6.85 3.67
N TYR A 182 4.78 -6.54 4.94
CA TYR A 182 5.80 -5.90 5.80
C TYR A 182 6.98 -6.81 6.09
N GLY A 183 6.76 -8.13 6.18
CA GLY A 183 7.84 -9.11 6.32
C GLY A 183 8.77 -9.13 5.10
N LEU A 184 8.20 -9.12 3.89
CA LEU A 184 9.00 -9.09 2.66
C LEU A 184 9.72 -7.74 2.50
N VAL A 185 9.07 -6.61 2.82
CA VAL A 185 9.71 -5.29 2.86
C VAL A 185 10.86 -5.24 3.87
N ALA A 186 10.71 -5.84 5.05
CA ALA A 186 11.77 -5.89 6.06
C ALA A 186 13.00 -6.68 5.56
N ILE A 187 12.78 -7.74 4.79
CA ILE A 187 13.87 -8.52 4.15
C ILE A 187 14.56 -7.66 3.08
N LEU A 188 13.79 -6.93 2.27
CA LEU A 188 14.34 -6.06 1.23
C LEU A 188 15.21 -4.95 1.83
N VAL A 189 14.74 -4.30 2.89
CA VAL A 189 15.48 -3.26 3.61
C VAL A 189 16.77 -3.82 4.23
N ARG A 190 16.73 -5.01 4.84
CA ARG A 190 17.91 -5.63 5.51
C ARG A 190 18.95 -6.21 4.55
N MET A 191 18.74 -6.10 3.24
CA MET A 191 19.66 -6.65 2.25
C MET A 191 21.06 -5.99 2.34
N ASP A 192 21.13 -4.73 2.77
CA ASP A 192 22.37 -3.97 2.93
C ASP A 192 23.19 -4.40 4.15
N ASP A 193 22.55 -4.55 5.31
CA ASP A 193 23.11 -5.03 6.57
C ASP A 193 23.71 -6.42 6.38
N VAL A 194 22.96 -7.30 5.70
CA VAL A 194 23.42 -8.64 5.34
C VAL A 194 24.61 -8.55 4.40
N GLY A 195 24.56 -7.69 3.38
CA GLY A 195 25.68 -7.45 2.48
C GLY A 195 26.96 -7.01 3.21
N PHE A 196 26.85 -6.08 4.17
CA PHE A 196 27.97 -5.60 4.94
C PHE A 196 28.54 -6.67 5.90
N LYS A 197 27.67 -7.46 6.55
CA LYS A 197 28.11 -8.60 7.37
C LYS A 197 28.84 -9.65 6.55
N ILE A 198 28.35 -9.96 5.35
CA ILE A 198 29.00 -10.89 4.43
C ILE A 198 30.38 -10.38 4.02
N ILE A 199 30.52 -9.07 3.74
CA ILE A 199 31.81 -8.44 3.41
C ILE A 199 32.80 -8.58 4.56
N GLN A 200 32.38 -8.26 5.80
CA GLN A 200 33.24 -8.31 6.98
C GLN A 200 33.68 -9.74 7.34
N ALA A 201 32.78 -10.72 7.17
CA ALA A 201 33.08 -12.12 7.44
C ALA A 201 33.88 -12.81 6.32
N SER A 202 34.11 -12.16 5.18
CA SER A 202 34.74 -12.76 4.01
C SER A 202 36.16 -12.28 3.75
N ASN A 203 37.02 -13.20 3.33
CA ASN A 203 38.31 -12.83 2.74
C ASN A 203 38.12 -12.14 1.38
N LYS A 204 38.85 -11.03 1.15
CA LYS A 204 38.71 -10.12 -0.01
C LYS A 204 38.79 -10.78 -1.40
N LYS A 205 39.28 -12.03 -1.51
CA LYS A 205 39.38 -12.79 -2.78
C LYS A 205 38.24 -13.79 -3.03
N ASN A 206 37.36 -14.04 -2.05
CA ASN A 206 36.37 -15.10 -2.15
C ASN A 206 35.11 -14.65 -2.92
N TRP A 207 34.40 -15.60 -3.55
CA TRP A 207 33.13 -15.30 -4.24
C TRP A 207 32.07 -14.69 -3.30
N VAL A 208 32.12 -15.10 -2.02
CA VAL A 208 31.28 -14.58 -0.94
C VAL A 208 31.48 -13.06 -0.71
N TYR A 209 32.72 -12.56 -0.83
CA TYR A 209 33.00 -11.11 -0.77
C TYR A 209 32.38 -10.36 -1.96
N LYS A 210 32.41 -10.96 -3.16
CA LYS A 210 31.77 -10.38 -4.35
C LYS A 210 30.25 -10.33 -4.19
N LEU A 211 29.63 -11.36 -3.61
CA LEU A 211 28.20 -11.36 -3.29
C LEU A 211 27.83 -10.23 -2.32
N GLY A 212 28.55 -10.09 -1.20
CA GLY A 212 28.29 -9.01 -0.24
C GLY A 212 28.43 -7.63 -0.88
N LYS A 213 29.46 -7.42 -1.72
CA LYS A 213 29.63 -6.17 -2.49
C LYS A 213 28.50 -5.95 -3.50
N SER A 214 27.97 -7.00 -4.10
CA SER A 214 26.83 -6.92 -5.02
C SER A 214 25.56 -6.49 -4.29
N LEU A 215 25.27 -7.04 -3.12
CA LEU A 215 24.10 -6.69 -2.31
C LEU A 215 24.10 -5.20 -1.93
N VAL A 216 25.23 -4.69 -1.41
CA VAL A 216 25.36 -3.27 -1.03
C VAL A 216 25.24 -2.35 -2.26
N LYS A 217 25.79 -2.75 -3.42
CA LYS A 217 25.67 -1.97 -4.67
C LYS A 217 24.27 -2.04 -5.29
N ALA A 218 23.53 -3.10 -5.03
CA ALA A 218 22.17 -3.26 -5.55
C ALA A 218 21.17 -2.39 -4.79
N LEU A 219 21.42 -2.06 -3.52
CA LEU A 219 20.49 -1.28 -2.69
C LEU A 219 20.05 0.05 -3.36
N PRO A 220 20.95 0.95 -3.81
CA PRO A 220 20.51 2.21 -4.43
C PRO A 220 19.69 1.99 -5.71
N LEU A 221 19.98 0.91 -6.45
CA LEU A 221 19.22 0.54 -7.63
C LEU A 221 17.82 0.07 -7.26
N ILE A 222 17.70 -0.78 -6.23
CA ILE A 222 16.41 -1.27 -5.72
C ILE A 222 15.57 -0.10 -5.24
N VAL A 223 16.11 0.81 -4.42
CA VAL A 223 15.35 1.99 -3.94
C VAL A 223 14.81 2.82 -5.10
N ARG A 224 15.62 3.05 -6.13
CA ARG A 224 15.19 3.79 -7.33
C ARG A 224 14.10 3.05 -8.10
N LEU A 225 14.22 1.73 -8.26
CA LEU A 225 13.22 0.91 -8.92
C LEU A 225 11.91 0.88 -8.12
N LEU A 226 11.98 0.75 -6.79
CA LEU A 226 10.82 0.78 -5.91
C LEU A 226 10.07 2.11 -5.99
N SER A 227 10.76 3.24 -6.09
CA SER A 227 10.08 4.54 -6.27
C SER A 227 9.27 4.61 -7.58
N ILE A 228 9.80 4.05 -8.67
CA ILE A 228 9.10 3.99 -9.94
C ILE A 228 7.93 3.00 -9.86
N LEU A 229 8.17 1.79 -9.33
CA LEU A 229 7.15 0.75 -9.20
C LEU A 229 6.03 1.17 -8.25
N GLY A 230 6.34 1.79 -7.12
CA GLY A 230 5.35 2.32 -6.18
C GLY A 230 4.49 3.42 -6.80
N THR A 231 5.10 4.32 -7.60
CA THR A 231 4.32 5.32 -8.35
C THR A 231 3.41 4.68 -9.40
N ILE A 232 3.88 3.67 -10.13
CA ILE A 232 3.06 2.92 -11.08
C ILE A 232 1.92 2.19 -10.36
N ALA A 233 2.20 1.56 -9.22
CA ALA A 233 1.23 0.87 -8.40
C ALA A 233 0.12 1.81 -7.91
N LEU A 234 0.45 3.03 -7.44
CA LEU A 234 -0.56 4.03 -7.05
C LEU A 234 -1.54 4.35 -8.19
N ILE A 235 -1.04 4.44 -9.43
CA ILE A 235 -1.86 4.69 -10.62
C ILE A 235 -2.69 3.45 -11.00
N LEU A 236 -2.09 2.26 -10.98
CA LEU A 236 -2.79 1.01 -11.32
C LEU A 236 -3.90 0.71 -10.33
N VAL A 237 -3.61 0.79 -9.03
CA VAL A 237 -4.58 0.58 -7.94
C VAL A 237 -5.74 1.57 -8.05
N SER A 238 -5.45 2.87 -8.18
CA SER A 238 -6.53 3.86 -8.34
C SER A 238 -7.36 3.63 -9.60
N GLY A 239 -6.71 3.30 -10.73
CA GLY A 239 -7.37 2.89 -11.96
C GLY A 239 -8.27 1.67 -11.79
N GLY A 240 -7.78 0.64 -11.09
CA GLY A 240 -8.52 -0.57 -10.76
C GLY A 240 -9.76 -0.26 -9.93
N ILE A 241 -9.61 0.58 -8.91
CA ILE A 241 -10.75 1.07 -8.10
C ILE A 241 -11.79 1.76 -8.99
N PHE A 242 -11.37 2.65 -9.89
CA PHE A 242 -12.32 3.35 -10.76
C PHE A 242 -13.04 2.40 -11.71
N ILE A 243 -12.31 1.47 -12.33
CA ILE A 243 -12.92 0.51 -13.25
C ILE A 243 -13.88 -0.40 -12.51
N HIS A 244 -13.50 -0.96 -11.36
CA HIS A 244 -14.32 -1.94 -10.65
C HIS A 244 -15.52 -1.34 -9.93
N TYR A 245 -15.45 -0.08 -9.48
CA TYR A 245 -16.48 0.51 -8.61
C TYR A 245 -17.26 1.65 -9.24
N VAL A 246 -16.86 2.15 -10.42
CA VAL A 246 -17.61 3.16 -11.18
C VAL A 246 -18.16 2.52 -12.45
N ASP A 247 -19.46 2.22 -12.44
CA ASP A 247 -20.16 1.52 -13.53
C ASP A 247 -20.05 2.25 -14.88
N VAL A 248 -19.89 3.57 -14.87
CA VAL A 248 -19.73 4.41 -16.07
C VAL A 248 -18.46 4.04 -16.86
N PHE A 249 -17.38 3.63 -16.19
CA PHE A 249 -16.11 3.31 -16.84
C PHE A 249 -16.07 1.90 -17.45
N HIS A 250 -16.98 1.00 -17.07
CA HIS A 250 -17.01 -0.37 -17.59
C HIS A 250 -17.26 -0.44 -19.10
N ASN A 251 -18.05 0.49 -19.65
CA ASN A 251 -18.42 0.51 -21.06
C ASN A 251 -17.48 1.34 -21.94
N ILE A 252 -16.50 2.01 -21.33
CA ILE A 252 -15.55 2.87 -22.03
C ILE A 252 -14.31 2.04 -22.37
N LEU A 253 -13.95 1.99 -23.66
CA LEU A 253 -12.81 1.23 -24.21
C LEU A 253 -12.88 -0.32 -24.00
N PRO A 254 -13.98 -1.00 -24.35
CA PRO A 254 -14.19 -2.43 -24.05
C PRO A 254 -13.17 -3.37 -24.72
N LYS A 255 -12.47 -2.93 -25.78
CA LYS A 255 -11.47 -3.72 -26.51
C LYS A 255 -10.04 -3.56 -25.98
N THR A 256 -9.83 -2.70 -24.97
CA THR A 256 -8.48 -2.43 -24.46
C THR A 256 -8.13 -3.35 -23.28
N PRO A 257 -6.88 -3.83 -23.19
CA PRO A 257 -6.41 -4.60 -22.04
C PRO A 257 -6.68 -3.87 -20.71
N THR A 258 -7.03 -4.62 -19.65
CA THR A 258 -7.42 -4.05 -18.34
C THR A 258 -6.35 -3.14 -17.76
N ILE A 259 -5.09 -3.57 -17.76
CA ILE A 259 -3.94 -2.78 -17.27
C ILE A 259 -3.84 -1.41 -17.97
N ILE A 260 -4.11 -1.36 -19.28
CA ILE A 260 -4.04 -0.10 -20.03
C ILE A 260 -5.19 0.83 -19.60
N ARG A 261 -6.39 0.28 -19.38
CA ARG A 261 -7.52 1.07 -18.86
C ARG A 261 -7.22 1.62 -17.47
N GLU A 262 -6.68 0.80 -16.58
CA GLU A 262 -6.32 1.20 -15.22
C GLU A 262 -5.36 2.39 -15.26
N ILE A 263 -4.30 2.28 -16.07
CA ILE A 263 -3.34 3.38 -16.26
C ILE A 263 -4.03 4.64 -16.79
N ILE A 264 -4.89 4.51 -17.82
CA ILE A 264 -5.57 5.67 -18.42
C ILE A 264 -6.47 6.36 -17.39
N PHE A 265 -7.33 5.63 -16.70
CA PHE A 265 -8.26 6.22 -15.73
C PHE A 265 -7.53 6.77 -14.50
N GLY A 266 -6.56 6.02 -13.96
CA GLY A 266 -5.72 6.45 -12.85
C GLY A 266 -4.98 7.75 -13.15
N LEU A 267 -4.31 7.82 -14.31
CA LEU A 267 -3.62 9.05 -14.74
C LEU A 267 -4.58 10.20 -15.03
N SER A 268 -5.67 9.94 -15.74
CA SER A 268 -6.59 11.01 -16.13
C SER A 268 -7.22 11.67 -14.92
N ILE A 269 -7.75 10.87 -14.00
CA ILE A 269 -8.35 11.38 -12.75
C ILE A 269 -7.27 11.99 -11.85
N GLY A 270 -6.09 11.38 -11.78
CA GLY A 270 -4.96 11.91 -11.01
C GLY A 270 -4.51 13.29 -11.49
N ILE A 271 -4.34 13.49 -12.80
CA ILE A 271 -3.97 14.78 -13.39
C ILE A 271 -5.05 15.82 -13.12
N ILE A 272 -6.33 15.47 -13.28
CA ILE A 272 -7.45 16.36 -12.94
C ILE A 272 -7.39 16.75 -11.46
N ALA A 273 -7.17 15.79 -10.56
CA ALA A 273 -7.07 16.04 -9.13
C ALA A 273 -5.88 16.97 -8.79
N VAL A 274 -4.71 16.76 -9.41
CA VAL A 274 -3.53 17.64 -9.25
C VAL A 274 -3.85 19.06 -9.69
N ILE A 275 -4.44 19.25 -10.88
CA ILE A 275 -4.82 20.57 -11.40
C ILE A 275 -5.80 21.26 -10.47
N LEU A 276 -6.82 20.55 -9.97
CA LEU A 276 -7.81 21.10 -9.05
C LEU A 276 -7.17 21.51 -7.71
N ILE A 277 -6.37 20.64 -7.10
CA ILE A 277 -5.75 20.89 -5.79
C ILE A 277 -4.73 22.03 -5.87
N GLU A 278 -3.85 22.02 -6.87
CA GLU A 278 -2.89 23.12 -7.08
C GLU A 278 -3.59 24.43 -7.42
N GLY A 279 -4.68 24.36 -8.21
CA GLY A 279 -5.53 25.50 -8.53
C GLY A 279 -6.14 26.12 -7.27
N ILE A 280 -6.75 25.31 -6.41
CA ILE A 280 -7.33 25.74 -5.13
C ILE A 280 -6.25 26.34 -4.23
N LYS A 281 -5.08 25.69 -4.11
CA LYS A 281 -3.97 26.18 -3.29
C LYS A 281 -3.48 27.56 -3.76
N LYS A 282 -3.35 27.78 -5.07
CA LYS A 282 -2.99 29.09 -5.64
C LYS A 282 -4.04 30.15 -5.34
N VAL A 283 -5.33 29.82 -5.45
CA VAL A 283 -6.43 30.74 -5.14
C VAL A 283 -6.44 31.10 -3.65
N TYR A 284 -6.32 30.10 -2.77
CA TYR A 284 -6.28 30.29 -1.32
C TYR A 284 -5.08 31.14 -0.87
N LEU A 285 -3.88 30.88 -1.40
CA LEU A 285 -2.69 31.69 -1.13
C LEU A 285 -2.84 33.13 -1.63
N LYS A 286 -3.54 33.34 -2.75
CA LYS A 286 -3.83 34.68 -3.29
C LYS A 286 -4.81 35.44 -2.39
N ILE A 287 -5.79 34.75 -1.79
CA ILE A 287 -6.74 35.33 -0.82
C ILE A 287 -6.02 35.71 0.48
N LEU A 288 -5.18 34.81 1.02
CA LEU A 288 -4.39 35.09 2.23
C LEU A 288 -3.42 36.28 2.06
N LYS A 289 -2.70 36.35 0.93
CA LYS A 289 -1.83 37.51 0.62
C LYS A 289 -2.60 38.82 0.46
N LYS A 290 -3.88 38.75 0.06
CA LYS A 290 -4.74 39.93 -0.05
C LYS A 290 -5.21 40.43 1.33
N GLN A 291 -5.33 39.53 2.32
CA GLN A 291 -5.68 39.87 3.70
C GLN A 291 -4.47 40.35 4.53
N SER A 292 -3.24 39.98 4.19
CA SER A 292 -2.03 40.46 4.89
C SER A 292 -1.53 41.85 4.45
N HIS A 293 -2.19 42.47 3.48
CA HIS A 293 -1.87 43.80 2.94
C HIS A 293 -2.98 44.85 3.20
N GLN A 294 -3.97 44.51 4.03
CA GLN A 294 -4.91 45.44 4.67
C GLN A 294 -4.61 45.50 6.16
#